data_AF-A0A938TJ42-F1
#
_entry.id   AF-A0A938TJ42-F1
#
_cell.length_a   1.000
_cell.length_b   1.000
_cell.length_c   1.000
_cell.angle_alpha   90.00
_cell.angle_beta   90.00
_cell.angle_gamma   90.00
#
_symmetry.space_group_name_H-M   'P 1'
#
loop_
_entity.id
_entity.type
_entity.pdbx_description
1 polymer ?
#
loop_
_entity_poly.entity_id
_entity_poly.type
_entity_poly.pdbx_seq_one_letter_code
_entity_poly.pdbx_strand_id
1 'polypeptide(L)'
;MPRLSPCEHLQPGRLETRRVLDEWLGVAEAIASCAVCSRDYLLELLDIDDSRRAWRLTPLDPVAARQLVHDLNSGSCDANRAAAEVYAVKAAQPPSPVVVVSEDGSMEGLRRVDTAEAQPTAHWRELSLDGGWLRQNG
;
A
#
# COMPACT_ATOMS: atom_id res chain seq x y z
N MET A 1 12.02 13.85 -9.18
CA MET A 1 12.00 12.44 -9.63
C MET A 1 10.77 12.23 -10.51
N PRO A 2 10.84 11.46 -11.60
CA PRO A 2 9.66 11.14 -12.42
C PRO A 2 8.63 10.40 -11.56
N ARG A 3 7.35 10.76 -11.68
CA ARG A 3 6.27 10.05 -10.99
C ARG A 3 6.14 8.66 -11.60
N LEU A 4 6.31 7.62 -10.80
CA LEU A 4 6.03 6.26 -11.22
C LEU A 4 4.52 6.07 -11.28
N SER A 5 4.03 5.53 -12.40
CA SER A 5 2.61 5.20 -12.56
C SER A 5 2.36 3.74 -12.17
N PRO A 6 1.16 3.39 -11.66
CA PRO A 6 0.76 2.00 -11.47
C PRO A 6 0.76 1.22 -12.79
N CYS A 7 0.94 -0.10 -12.72
CA CYS A 7 0.78 -0.97 -13.89
C CYS A 7 -0.70 -1.15 -14.27
N GLU A 8 -0.96 -1.51 -15.51
CA GLU A 8 -2.31 -1.76 -16.04
C GLU A 8 -2.99 -3.01 -15.46
N HIS A 9 -2.22 -3.96 -14.92
CA HIS A 9 -2.71 -5.24 -14.38
C HIS A 9 -3.48 -5.14 -13.05
N LEU A 10 -3.91 -3.95 -12.63
CA LEU A 10 -4.58 -3.72 -11.35
C LEU A 10 -6.12 -3.69 -11.46
N GLN A 11 -6.70 -4.05 -12.62
CA GLN A 11 -8.16 -4.08 -12.83
C GLN A 11 -8.63 -5.23 -13.73
N PRO A 12 -9.37 -6.22 -13.17
CA PRO A 12 -9.24 -6.69 -11.78
C PRO A 12 -7.82 -7.22 -11.55
N GLY A 13 -7.20 -6.76 -10.48
CA GLY A 13 -5.79 -7.03 -10.20
C GLY A 13 -5.55 -8.03 -9.08
N ARG A 14 -4.32 -8.54 -9.05
CA ARG A 14 -3.79 -9.32 -7.92
C ARG A 14 -2.44 -8.77 -7.51
N LEU A 15 -2.29 -8.54 -6.22
CA LEU A 15 -1.02 -8.21 -5.59
C LEU A 15 -0.56 -9.40 -4.73
N GLU A 16 0.72 -9.73 -4.82
CA GLU A 16 1.37 -10.72 -3.97
C GLU A 16 2.10 -9.99 -2.86
N THR A 17 1.73 -10.26 -1.61
CA THR A 17 2.40 -9.66 -0.46
C THR A 17 3.83 -10.17 -0.35
N ARG A 18 4.79 -9.25 -0.46
CA ARG A 18 6.23 -9.54 -0.31
C ARG A 18 6.64 -9.43 1.14
N ARG A 19 6.10 -8.43 1.84
CA ARG A 19 6.35 -8.19 3.27
C ARG A 19 5.18 -7.43 3.89
N VAL A 20 4.65 -7.94 4.99
CA VAL A 20 3.75 -7.15 5.86
C VAL A 20 4.61 -6.26 6.76
N LEU A 21 4.29 -4.96 6.77
CA LEU A 21 4.96 -3.96 7.61
C LEU A 21 4.14 -3.71 8.88
N ASP A 22 2.82 -3.68 8.74
CA ASP A 22 1.89 -3.51 9.85
C ASP A 22 0.60 -4.29 9.59
N GLU A 23 0.10 -4.95 10.63
CA GLU A 23 -1.11 -5.76 10.61
C GLU A 23 -2.05 -5.28 11.70
N TRP A 24 -3.20 -4.74 11.30
CA TRP A 24 -4.25 -4.30 12.22
C TRP A 24 -5.60 -4.64 11.62
N LEU A 25 -6.29 -5.59 12.28
CA LEU A 25 -7.49 -6.25 11.77
C LEU A 25 -7.30 -6.89 10.39
N GLY A 26 -6.06 -7.09 9.92
CA GLY A 26 -5.68 -7.47 8.56
C GLY A 26 -4.52 -6.60 8.06
N VAL A 27 -4.17 -6.68 6.78
CA VAL A 27 -3.03 -5.90 6.24
C VAL A 27 -3.33 -4.41 6.26
N ALA A 28 -2.63 -3.67 7.12
CA ALA A 28 -2.70 -2.22 7.20
C ALA A 28 -1.61 -1.56 6.37
N GLU A 29 -0.39 -2.11 6.41
CA GLU A 29 0.72 -1.64 5.60
C GLU A 29 1.56 -2.82 5.09
N ALA A 30 1.92 -2.79 3.81
CA ALA A 30 2.69 -3.87 3.20
C ALA A 30 3.47 -3.42 1.96
N ILE A 31 4.54 -4.17 1.67
CA ILE A 31 5.17 -4.18 0.35
C ILE A 31 4.54 -5.34 -0.42
N ALA A 32 3.98 -5.04 -1.59
CA ALA A 32 3.36 -6.04 -2.45
C ALA A 32 3.78 -5.86 -3.91
N SER A 33 3.75 -6.93 -4.68
CA SER A 33 4.13 -6.91 -6.09
C SER A 33 2.96 -7.33 -6.98
N CYS A 34 2.83 -6.71 -8.14
CA CYS A 34 1.88 -7.20 -9.16
C CYS A 34 2.25 -8.62 -9.60
N ALA A 35 1.30 -9.54 -9.54
CA ALA A 35 1.49 -10.95 -9.89
C ALA A 35 1.88 -11.18 -11.38
N VAL A 36 1.62 -10.20 -12.25
CA VAL A 36 1.89 -10.30 -13.70
C VAL A 36 3.24 -9.68 -14.09
N CYS A 37 3.48 -8.43 -13.69
CA CYS A 37 4.67 -7.68 -14.12
C CYS A 37 5.72 -7.48 -13.03
N SER A 38 5.51 -8.04 -11.84
CA SER A 38 6.43 -7.96 -10.70
C SER A 38 6.79 -6.53 -10.26
N ARG A 39 5.96 -5.53 -10.58
CA ARG A 39 6.16 -4.15 -10.09
C ARG A 39 5.81 -4.09 -8.62
N ASP A 40 6.71 -3.55 -7.81
CA ASP A 40 6.55 -3.41 -6.36
C ASP A 40 5.79 -2.12 -6.00
N TYR A 41 5.01 -2.22 -4.93
CA TYR A 41 4.18 -1.16 -4.38
C TYR A 41 4.27 -1.15 -2.86
N LEU A 42 4.19 0.05 -2.29
CA LEU A 42 3.81 0.24 -0.89
C LEU A 42 2.29 0.40 -0.83
N LEU A 43 1.66 -0.40 0.02
CA LEU A 43 0.26 -0.34 0.38
C LEU A 43 0.12 0.31 1.74
N GLU A 44 -0.73 1.33 1.84
CA GLU A 44 -1.06 1.99 3.10
C GLU A 44 -2.58 2.07 3.24
N LEU A 45 -3.13 1.55 4.34
CA LEU A 45 -4.56 1.56 4.60
C LEU A 45 -5.08 3.01 4.66
N LEU A 46 -6.17 3.27 3.95
CA LEU A 46 -6.88 4.55 3.98
C LEU A 46 -8.19 4.44 4.74
N ASP A 47 -8.87 3.31 4.61
CA ASP A 47 -10.17 3.11 5.23
C ASP A 47 -10.55 1.62 5.25
N ILE A 48 -11.47 1.27 6.15
CA ILE A 48 -12.02 -0.08 6.32
C ILE A 48 -13.53 0.01 6.57
N ASP A 49 -14.30 -0.87 5.93
CA ASP A 49 -15.74 -1.01 6.17
C ASP A 49 -16.11 -2.49 6.12
N ASP A 50 -16.32 -3.10 7.29
CA ASP A 50 -16.49 -4.55 7.45
C ASP A 50 -15.30 -5.34 6.84
N SER A 51 -15.53 -6.12 5.78
CA SER A 51 -14.47 -6.82 5.04
C SER A 51 -13.76 -5.94 4.02
N ARG A 52 -14.37 -4.81 3.63
CA ARG A 52 -13.87 -3.95 2.54
C ARG A 52 -12.68 -3.13 3.02
N ARG A 53 -11.67 -3.00 2.17
CA ARG A 53 -10.46 -2.24 2.47
C ARG A 53 -10.07 -1.35 1.31
N ALA A 54 -9.68 -0.11 1.63
CA ALA A 54 -9.07 0.80 0.69
C ALA A 54 -7.59 0.99 1.07
N TRP A 55 -6.69 0.80 0.11
CA TRP A 55 -5.27 1.12 0.28
C TRP A 55 -4.83 2.16 -0.73
N ARG A 56 -4.06 3.14 -0.25
CA ARG A 56 -3.19 3.93 -1.12
C ARG A 56 -2.14 3.00 -1.70
N LEU A 57 -1.97 3.08 -3.02
CA LEU A 57 -1.00 2.30 -3.75
C LEU A 57 0.11 3.22 -4.26
N THR A 58 1.29 3.15 -3.66
CA THR A 58 2.46 3.94 -4.05
C THR A 58 3.47 3.06 -4.79
N PRO A 59 3.69 3.26 -6.12
CA PRO A 59 4.66 2.48 -6.86
C PRO A 59 6.08 2.72 -6.36
N LEU A 60 6.81 1.65 -6.08
CA LEU A 60 8.18 1.75 -5.59
C LEU A 60 9.19 1.71 -6.73
N ASP A 61 10.31 2.41 -6.55
CA ASP A 61 11.47 2.18 -7.40
C ASP A 61 11.96 0.73 -7.19
N PRO A 62 12.20 -0.06 -8.25
CA PRO A 62 12.54 -1.48 -8.11
C PRO A 62 13.83 -1.73 -7.32
N VAL A 63 14.80 -0.82 -7.37
CA VAL A 63 16.05 -0.95 -6.61
C VAL A 63 15.76 -0.67 -5.13
N ALA A 64 15.04 0.42 -4.84
CA ALA A 64 14.64 0.76 -3.49
C ALA A 64 13.76 -0.32 -2.83
N ALA A 65 12.79 -0.89 -3.57
CA ALA A 65 11.92 -1.94 -3.08
C ALA A 65 12.68 -3.22 -2.72
N ARG A 66 13.57 -3.67 -3.61
CA ARG A 66 14.41 -4.85 -3.37
C ARG A 66 15.34 -4.66 -2.18
N GLN A 67 15.96 -3.48 -2.08
CA GLN A 67 16.84 -3.14 -0.97
C GLN A 67 16.07 -3.13 0.35
N LEU A 68 14.92 -2.47 0.40
CA LEU A 68 14.06 -2.44 1.59
C LEU A 68 13.63 -3.84 2.02
N VAL A 69 13.14 -4.67 1.09
CA VAL A 69 12.74 -6.06 1.41
C VAL A 69 13.94 -6.87 1.90
N HIS A 70 15.12 -6.69 1.29
CA HIS A 70 16.34 -7.36 1.72
C HIS A 70 16.77 -6.95 3.13
N ASP A 71 16.79 -5.64 3.43
CA ASP A 71 17.21 -5.10 4.72
C ASP A 71 16.24 -5.51 5.83
N LEU A 72 14.93 -5.45 5.58
CA LEU A 72 13.90 -5.91 6.51
C LEU A 72 13.99 -7.42 6.79
N ASN A 73 14.38 -8.22 5.80
CA ASN A 73 14.55 -9.66 5.97
C ASN A 73 15.88 -10.03 6.65
N SER A 74 16.94 -9.25 6.46
CA SER A 74 18.28 -9.52 7.00
C SER A 74 18.50 -8.92 8.40
N GLY A 75 17.75 -7.89 8.77
CA GLY A 75 17.95 -7.09 9.99
C GLY A 75 16.98 -7.36 11.15
N SER A 76 16.33 -8.52 11.24
CA SER A 76 15.12 -8.78 12.07
C SER A 76 15.18 -8.48 13.59
N CYS A 77 16.31 -8.04 14.16
CA CYS A 77 16.45 -7.80 15.60
C CYS A 77 16.35 -6.31 16.01
N ASP A 78 16.36 -5.35 15.10
CA ASP A 78 16.22 -3.91 15.43
C ASP A 78 14.96 -3.32 14.79
N ALA A 79 13.88 -3.27 15.58
CA ALA A 79 12.60 -2.70 15.17
C ALA A 79 12.70 -1.20 14.82
N ASN A 80 13.62 -0.46 15.44
CA ASN A 80 13.80 0.96 15.16
C ASN A 80 14.44 1.17 13.79
N ARG A 81 15.38 0.30 13.41
CA ARG A 81 15.98 0.32 12.06
C ARG A 81 14.94 0.02 10.98
N ALA A 82 14.12 -1.01 11.17
CA ALA A 82 13.05 -1.36 10.22
C ALA A 82 12.07 -0.20 10.01
N ALA A 83 11.64 0.44 11.10
CA ALA A 83 10.76 1.62 11.03
C ALA A 83 11.43 2.81 10.30
N ALA A 84 12.73 3.04 10.54
CA ALA A 84 13.48 4.10 9.87
C ALA A 84 13.63 3.86 8.36
N GLU A 85 13.86 2.63 7.93
CA GLU A 85 13.98 2.27 6.51
C GLU A 85 12.64 2.46 5.77
N VAL A 86 11.52 2.03 6.38
CA VAL A 86 10.17 2.27 5.84
C VAL A 86 9.89 3.76 5.75
N TYR A 87 10.19 4.54 6.81
CA TYR A 87 10.00 5.99 6.81
C TYR A 87 10.82 6.69 5.71
N ALA A 88 12.06 6.28 5.49
CA ALA A 88 12.92 6.85 4.45
C ALA A 88 12.33 6.63 3.04
N VAL A 89 11.79 5.44 2.76
CA VAL A 89 11.12 5.16 1.48
C VAL A 89 9.86 6.00 1.32
N LYS A 90 9.05 6.14 2.37
CA LYS A 90 7.84 6.98 2.36
C LYS A 90 8.17 8.45 2.11
N ALA A 91 9.21 8.98 2.77
CA ALA A 91 9.64 10.37 2.60
C ALA A 91 10.18 10.66 1.20
N ALA A 92 10.76 9.67 0.52
CA ALA A 92 11.28 9.81 -0.84
C ALA A 92 10.19 9.71 -1.94
N GLN A 93 8.99 9.25 -1.58
CA GLN A 93 7.91 8.95 -2.50
C GLN A 93 6.75 9.95 -2.31
N PRO A 94 6.37 10.75 -3.32
CA PRO A 94 5.20 11.60 -3.19
C PRO A 94 3.94 10.73 -3.01
N PRO A 95 2.92 11.18 -2.24
CA PRO A 95 1.68 10.43 -2.07
C PRO A 95 1.05 10.11 -3.42
N SER A 96 0.81 8.83 -3.67
CA SER A 96 0.19 8.37 -4.91
C SER A 96 -1.31 8.68 -4.90
N PRO A 97 -1.86 9.25 -5.98
CA PRO A 97 -3.30 9.49 -6.11
C PRO A 97 -4.09 8.21 -6.40
N VAL A 98 -3.44 7.04 -6.40
CA VAL A 98 -4.07 5.78 -6.80
C VAL A 98 -4.51 5.03 -5.54
N VAL A 99 -5.78 4.65 -5.51
CA VAL A 99 -6.35 3.77 -4.48
C VAL A 99 -6.69 2.43 -5.09
N VAL A 100 -6.48 1.36 -4.35
CA VAL A 100 -7.02 0.04 -4.67
C VAL A 100 -7.98 -0.39 -3.57
N VAL A 101 -9.10 -0.98 -3.97
CA VAL A 101 -10.14 -1.47 -3.07
C VAL A 101 -10.26 -2.98 -3.21
N SER A 102 -10.41 -3.66 -2.07
CA SER A 102 -10.83 -5.05 -1.98
C SER A 102 -12.18 -5.14 -1.27
N GLU A 103 -13.07 -5.98 -1.78
CA GLU A 103 -14.39 -6.21 -1.16
C GLU A 103 -14.34 -7.20 0.02
N ASP A 104 -13.38 -8.13 0.00
CA ASP A 104 -13.20 -9.18 1.01
C ASP A 104 -11.95 -9.00 1.88
N GLY A 105 -11.20 -7.93 1.63
CA GLY A 105 -9.97 -7.60 2.35
C GLY A 105 -8.74 -8.38 1.86
N SER A 106 -8.90 -9.24 0.85
CA SER A 106 -7.79 -9.95 0.20
C SER A 106 -7.04 -9.05 -0.79
N MET A 107 -5.83 -9.48 -1.17
CA MET A 107 -5.05 -8.85 -2.24
C MET A 107 -5.37 -9.42 -3.63
N GLU A 108 -6.49 -10.13 -3.74
CA GLU A 108 -7.04 -10.68 -4.98
C GLU A 108 -8.29 -9.90 -5.39
N GLY A 109 -8.59 -9.85 -6.69
CA GLY A 109 -9.77 -9.14 -7.17
C GLY A 109 -9.74 -7.62 -6.91
N LEU A 110 -8.55 -7.04 -6.74
CA LEU A 110 -8.39 -5.62 -6.43
C LEU A 110 -8.94 -4.75 -7.55
N ARG A 111 -9.72 -3.73 -7.18
CA ARG A 111 -10.23 -2.72 -8.09
C ARG A 111 -9.49 -1.42 -7.84
N ARG A 112 -8.79 -0.92 -8.86
CA ARG A 112 -8.26 0.46 -8.81
C ARG A 112 -9.41 1.46 -8.84
N VAL A 113 -9.35 2.44 -7.95
CA VAL A 113 -10.24 3.60 -7.87
C VAL A 113 -9.42 4.84 -8.20
N ASP A 114 -9.76 5.46 -9.32
CA ASP A 114 -9.24 6.78 -9.67
C ASP A 114 -10.19 7.82 -9.08
N THR A 115 -9.83 8.38 -7.93
CA THR A 115 -10.63 9.45 -7.29
C THR A 115 -10.05 10.83 -7.61
N ALA A 116 -10.93 11.79 -7.86
CA ALA A 116 -10.56 13.22 -7.93
C ALA A 116 -10.50 13.85 -6.52
N GLU A 117 -10.98 13.16 -5.49
CA GLU A 117 -10.97 13.64 -4.11
C GLU A 117 -9.57 13.57 -3.51
N ALA A 118 -9.28 14.53 -2.63
CA ALA A 118 -8.05 14.52 -1.86
C ALA A 118 -8.06 13.32 -0.91
N GLN A 119 -7.09 12.42 -1.08
CA GLN A 119 -6.93 11.30 -0.17
C GLN A 119 -6.41 11.78 1.20
N PRO A 120 -6.75 11.09 2.31
CA PRO A 120 -6.20 11.41 3.63
C PRO A 120 -4.68 11.29 3.65
N THR A 121 -3.95 12.38 3.90
CA THR A 121 -2.47 12.36 3.90
C THR A 121 -1.86 11.91 5.23
N ALA A 122 -2.67 11.82 6.28
CA ALA A 122 -2.23 11.33 7.58
C ALA A 122 -1.89 9.83 7.55
N HIS A 123 -1.10 9.40 8.53
CA HIS A 123 -0.79 7.98 8.70
C HIS A 123 -2.07 7.20 9.05
N TRP A 124 -2.19 5.94 8.62
CA TRP A 124 -3.42 5.15 8.81
C TRP A 124 -3.85 5.04 10.29
N ARG A 125 -2.88 5.02 11.21
CA ARG A 125 -3.10 5.00 12.67
C ARG A 125 -3.76 6.28 13.22
N GLU A 126 -3.76 7.36 12.44
CA GLU A 126 -4.35 8.65 12.79
C GLU A 126 -5.71 8.88 12.10
N LEU A 127 -6.13 7.94 11.23
CA LEU A 127 -7.41 8.00 10.53
C LEU A 127 -8.54 7.43 11.39
N SER A 128 -9.77 7.89 11.16
CA SER A 128 -10.95 7.36 11.86
C SER A 128 -11.30 5.92 11.46
N LEU A 129 -10.96 5.52 10.23
CA LEU A 129 -11.20 4.18 9.67
C LEU A 129 -12.65 3.72 9.87
N ASP A 130 -13.60 4.61 9.54
CA ASP A 130 -15.03 4.44 9.78
C ASP A 130 -15.82 3.99 8.54
N GLY A 131 -15.14 3.70 7.43
CA GLY A 131 -15.71 3.31 6.15
C GLY A 131 -16.28 4.48 5.34
N GLY A 132 -16.17 5.71 5.84
CA GLY A 132 -16.72 6.90 5.19
C GLY A 132 -16.17 7.11 3.77
N TRP A 133 -14.87 6.87 3.58
CA TRP A 133 -14.24 6.98 2.26
C TRP A 133 -14.71 5.86 1.34
N LEU A 134 -14.76 4.62 1.84
CA LEU A 134 -15.22 3.44 1.09
C LEU A 134 -16.69 3.53 0.66
N ARG A 135 -17.56 4.19 1.44
CA ARG A 135 -18.96 4.41 1.05
C ARG A 135 -19.12 5.51 -0.01
N GLN A 136 -18.17 6.43 -0.11
CA GLN A 136 -18.18 7.53 -1.08
C GLN A 136 -17.51 7.16 -2.41
N ASN A 137 -16.48 6.31 -2.36
CA ASN A 137 -15.57 6.03 -3.49
C ASN A 137 -15.45 4.54 -3.86
N GLY A 138 -15.95 3.64 -3.02
CA GLY A 138 -15.79 2.19 -3.16
C GLY A 138 -16.95 1.50 -3.87
#